data_AF-A0A923Y1W8-F1
#
_entry.id   AF-A0A923Y1W8-F1
#
_cell.length_a   1.000
_cell.length_b   1.000
_cell.length_c   1.000
_cell.angle_alpha   90.00
_cell.angle_beta   90.00
_cell.angle_gamma   90.00
#
_symmetry.space_group_name_H-M   'P 1'
#
loop_
_entity.id
_entity.type
_entity.pdbx_description
1 polymer ?
#
loop_
_entity_poly.entity_id
_entity_poly.type
_entity_poly.pdbx_seq_one_letter_code
_entity_poly.pdbx_strand_id
1 'polypeptide(L)'
;ALSIRRDGKFKKFVPEVDQISFSGRLARERGQHVTFITDRAVFEMEPTGLVLTEIAPGVRLQEDVLDQIGFAVRISESLKTMDACIFRPGPMGIRESFIAQAPRHIAGQESS
;
A
#
# COMPACT_ATOMS: atom_id res chain seq x y z
N ALA A 1 -3.11 12.24 12.77
CA ALA A 1 -2.55 12.54 11.44
C ALA A 1 -1.05 12.33 11.49
N LEU A 2 -0.46 11.81 10.42
CA LEU A 2 0.98 11.63 10.30
C LEU A 2 1.66 13.00 10.20
N SER A 3 2.79 13.15 10.90
CA SER A 3 3.65 14.33 10.79
C SER A 3 5.08 13.86 10.54
N ILE A 4 5.61 14.18 9.36
CA ILE A 4 6.96 13.81 8.94
C ILE A 4 7.93 14.80 9.59
N ARG A 5 8.66 14.34 10.62
CA ARG A 5 9.67 15.18 11.31
C ARG A 5 11.05 15.11 10.66
N ARG A 6 11.36 14.00 10.01
CA ARG A 6 12.61 13.75 9.29
C ARG A 6 12.42 12.59 8.32
N ASP A 7 12.91 12.74 7.09
CA ASP A 7 12.92 11.63 6.14
C ASP A 7 14.00 10.59 6.49
N GLY A 8 13.69 9.33 6.16
CA GLY A 8 14.66 8.24 6.26
C GLY A 8 15.79 8.44 5.26
N LYS A 9 17.02 8.07 5.63
CA LYS A 9 18.23 8.25 4.80
C LYS A 9 18.21 7.51 3.45
N PHE A 10 17.32 6.53 3.28
CA PHE A 10 17.25 5.66 2.10
C PHE A 10 15.88 5.80 1.44
N LYS A 11 15.85 6.06 0.12
CA LYS A 11 14.63 5.98 -0.68
C LYS A 11 14.20 4.50 -0.73
N LYS A 12 13.02 4.18 -0.17
CA LYS A 12 12.48 2.80 -0.15
C LYS A 12 12.09 2.28 -1.54
N PHE A 13 11.95 3.17 -2.53
CA PHE A 13 11.70 2.84 -3.93
C PHE A 13 12.91 3.23 -4.79
N VAL A 14 13.79 2.25 -5.00
CA VAL A 14 14.90 2.31 -5.95
C VAL A 14 14.48 1.58 -7.24
N PRO A 15 15.00 1.98 -8.42
CA PRO A 15 14.63 1.39 -9.70
C PRO A 15 14.89 -0.13 -9.79
N GLU A 16 15.84 -0.66 -9.00
CA GLU A 16 16.11 -2.08 -8.83
C GLU A 16 16.26 -2.44 -7.35
N VAL A 17 15.61 -3.52 -6.92
CA VAL A 17 15.79 -4.10 -5.59
C VAL A 17 16.69 -5.34 -5.73
N ASP A 18 17.92 -5.25 -5.22
CA ASP A 18 19.00 -6.26 -5.28
C ASP A 18 18.76 -7.52 -4.42
N GLN A 19 17.50 -7.79 -4.03
CA GLN A 19 17.08 -9.06 -3.45
C GLN A 19 15.57 -9.26 -3.62
N ILE A 20 15.21 -10.17 -4.53
CA ILE A 20 13.85 -10.67 -4.71
C ILE A 20 13.58 -11.71 -3.60
N SER A 21 13.10 -11.30 -2.43
CA SER A 21 12.50 -12.23 -1.46
C SER A 21 10.99 -12.43 -1.69
N PHE A 22 10.41 -11.77 -2.69
CA PHE A 22 9.02 -12.00 -3.08
C PHE A 22 8.98 -12.30 -4.58
N SER A 23 8.49 -13.48 -4.95
CA SER A 23 8.34 -13.95 -6.33
C SER A 23 7.25 -13.16 -7.06
N GLY A 24 7.45 -11.86 -7.25
CA GLY A 24 6.52 -10.95 -7.92
C GLY A 24 6.15 -11.40 -9.34
N ARG A 25 7.04 -12.18 -9.98
CA ARG A 25 6.75 -12.87 -11.23
C ARG A 25 5.66 -13.95 -11.08
N LEU A 26 5.73 -14.78 -10.05
CA LEU A 26 4.78 -15.88 -9.80
C LEU A 26 3.39 -15.34 -9.37
N ALA A 27 3.35 -14.24 -8.61
CA ALA A 27 2.10 -13.58 -8.22
C ALA A 27 1.38 -12.95 -9.43
N ARG A 28 2.14 -12.32 -10.34
CA ARG A 28 1.61 -11.78 -11.60
C ARG A 28 1.05 -12.88 -12.52
N GLU A 29 1.78 -13.99 -12.66
CA GLU A 29 1.35 -15.14 -13.48
C GLU A 29 0.09 -15.84 -12.91
N ARG A 30 -0.18 -15.72 -11.61
CA ARG A 30 -1.34 -16.31 -10.92
C ARG A 30 -2.53 -15.36 -10.75
N GLY A 31 -2.47 -14.13 -11.26
CA GLY A 31 -3.53 -13.13 -11.06
C GLY A 31 -3.72 -12.72 -9.59
N GLN A 32 -2.67 -12.87 -8.78
CA GLN A 32 -2.74 -12.63 -7.35
C GLN A 32 -2.62 -11.13 -7.06
N HIS A 33 -3.56 -10.60 -6.27
CA HIS A 33 -3.56 -9.18 -5.89
C HIS A 33 -2.41 -8.90 -4.92
N VAL A 34 -1.47 -8.03 -5.31
CA VAL A 34 -0.30 -7.66 -4.50
C VAL A 34 -0.42 -6.19 -4.10
N THR A 35 -0.35 -5.94 -2.78
CA THR A 35 -0.42 -4.60 -2.20
C THR A 35 0.87 -4.28 -1.44
N PHE A 36 1.46 -3.11 -1.70
CA PHE A 36 2.61 -2.57 -0.97
C PHE A 36 2.14 -1.47 -0.01
N ILE A 37 2.35 -1.67 1.28
CA ILE A 37 1.95 -0.72 2.32
C ILE A 37 3.21 -0.08 2.91
N THR A 38 3.20 1.25 3.00
CA THR A 38 4.26 2.03 3.65
C THR A 38 3.65 2.94 4.71
N ASP A 39 4.50 3.59 5.49
CA ASP A 39 4.07 4.57 6.51
C ASP A 39 3.27 5.74 5.90
N ARG A 40 3.49 6.07 4.61
CA ARG A 40 2.93 7.25 3.95
C ARG A 40 1.87 6.93 2.89
N ALA A 41 1.88 5.74 2.33
CA ALA A 41 1.08 5.40 1.15
C ALA A 41 0.90 3.89 0.96
N VAL A 42 -0.18 3.52 0.26
CA VAL A 42 -0.50 2.16 -0.18
C VAL A 42 -0.50 2.12 -1.70
N PHE A 43 0.13 1.10 -2.27
CA PHE A 43 0.22 0.87 -3.71
C PHE A 43 -0.29 -0.52 -4.06
N GLU A 44 -0.96 -0.65 -5.20
CA GLU A 44 -1.35 -1.93 -5.77
C GLU A 44 -0.52 -2.24 -7.01
N MET A 45 -0.15 -3.51 -7.17
CA MET A 45 0.49 -4.00 -8.39
C MET A 45 -0.58 -4.36 -9.42
N GLU A 46 -0.56 -3.64 -10.54
CA GLU A 46 -1.34 -3.96 -11.72
C GLU A 46 -0.44 -4.47 -12.86
N PRO A 47 -1.02 -5.09 -13.91
CA PRO A 47 -0.27 -5.48 -15.10
C PRO A 47 0.48 -4.32 -15.77
N THR A 48 -0.07 -3.10 -15.67
CA THR A 48 0.47 -1.88 -16.30
C THR A 48 1.47 -1.12 -15.42
N GLY A 49 1.64 -1.51 -14.14
CA GLY A 49 2.57 -0.85 -13.22
C GLY A 49 2.03 -0.77 -11.80
N LEU A 50 2.64 0.12 -11.00
CA LEU A 50 2.16 0.42 -9.65
C LEU A 50 1.10 1.52 -9.68
N VAL A 51 0.10 1.36 -8.81
CA VAL A 51 -1.00 2.30 -8.65
C VAL A 51 -1.07 2.75 -7.20
N LEU A 52 -1.01 4.06 -6.96
CA LEU A 52 -1.22 4.65 -5.65
C LEU A 52 -2.72 4.64 -5.31
N THR A 53 -3.11 3.93 -4.26
CA THR A 53 -4.51 3.73 -3.86
C THR A 53 -4.87 4.39 -2.53
N GLU A 54 -3.90 4.56 -1.61
CA GLU A 54 -4.11 5.29 -0.36
C GLU A 54 -2.94 6.19 0.01
N ILE A 55 -3.22 7.34 0.65
CA ILE A 55 -2.21 8.19 1.31
C ILE A 55 -2.51 8.34 2.80
N ALA A 56 -1.48 8.44 3.63
CA ALA A 56 -1.66 8.65 5.06
C ALA A 56 -2.28 10.04 5.35
N PRO A 57 -3.14 10.16 6.38
CA PRO A 57 -3.76 11.44 6.74
C PRO A 57 -2.69 12.45 7.15
N GLY A 58 -2.68 13.61 6.48
CA GLY A 58 -1.70 14.69 6.71
C GLY A 58 -0.48 14.67 5.79
N VAL A 59 -0.38 13.68 4.89
CA VAL A 59 0.67 13.59 3.86
C VAL A 59 0.30 14.41 2.64
N ARG A 60 1.28 15.14 2.07
CA ARG A 60 1.15 15.87 0.82
C ARG A 60 1.56 14.96 -0.34
N LEU A 61 0.62 14.69 -1.23
CA LEU A 61 0.79 13.72 -2.32
C LEU A 61 2.07 13.91 -3.12
N GLN A 62 2.34 15.13 -3.60
CA GLN A 62 3.51 15.37 -4.44
C GLN A 62 4.82 15.24 -3.64
N GLU A 63 4.99 16.09 -2.63
CA GLU A 63 6.26 16.28 -1.92
C GLU A 63 6.67 15.08 -1.05
N ASP A 64 5.69 14.46 -0.40
CA ASP A 64 5.93 13.46 0.63
C ASP A 64 5.82 12.03 0.08
N VAL A 65 5.24 11.84 -1.12
CA VAL A 65 5.06 10.53 -1.76
C VAL A 65 5.69 10.49 -3.14
N LEU A 66 5.20 11.26 -4.11
CA LEU A 66 5.63 11.12 -5.51
C LEU A 66 7.09 11.53 -5.72
N ASP A 67 7.55 12.63 -5.13
CA ASP A 67 8.95 13.10 -5.21
C ASP A 67 9.94 12.15 -4.52
N GLN A 68 9.42 11.31 -3.61
CA GLN A 68 10.19 10.30 -2.90
C GLN A 68 10.34 8.99 -3.71
N ILE A 69 9.57 8.84 -4.80
CA ILE A 69 9.61 7.68 -5.70
C ILE A 69 10.47 8.02 -6.92
N GLY A 70 11.40 7.13 -7.27
CA GLY A 70 12.33 7.35 -8.39
C GLY A 70 11.77 7.06 -9.78
N PHE A 71 10.46 6.80 -9.91
CA PHE A 71 9.79 6.42 -11.16
C PHE A 71 8.32 6.85 -11.15
N ALA A 72 7.68 6.86 -12.33
CA ALA A 72 6.29 7.25 -12.47
C ALA A 72 5.33 6.18 -11.91
N VAL A 73 4.35 6.62 -11.12
CA VAL A 73 3.29 5.79 -10.53
C VAL A 73 1.94 6.33 -10.97
N ARG A 74 1.00 5.45 -11.30
CA ARG A 74 -0.38 5.85 -11.64
C ARG A 74 -1.13 6.21 -10.36
N ILE A 75 -1.91 7.29 -10.36
CA ILE A 75 -2.78 7.63 -9.24
C ILE A 75 -4.16 7.01 -9.50
N SER A 76 -4.73 6.33 -8.51
CA SER A 76 -6.09 5.80 -8.61
C SER A 76 -7.11 6.95 -8.68
N GLU A 77 -8.13 6.82 -9.52
CA GLU A 77 -9.28 7.73 -9.56
C GLU A 77 -10.06 7.71 -8.23
N SER A 78 -9.98 6.60 -7.51
CA SER A 78 -10.57 6.39 -6.18
C SER A 78 -9.56 6.54 -5.05
N LEU A 79 -8.49 7.34 -5.25
CA LEU A 79 -7.48 7.60 -4.22
C LEU A 79 -8.15 8.07 -2.92
N LYS A 80 -7.89 7.34 -1.84
CA LYS A 80 -8.47 7.62 -0.52
C LYS A 80 -7.39 7.86 0.53
N THR A 81 -7.83 8.31 1.70
CA THR A 81 -6.95 8.40 2.86
C THR A 81 -6.89 7.05 3.56
N MET A 82 -5.72 6.66 4.06
CA MET A 82 -5.55 5.50 4.93
C MET A 82 -6.38 5.67 6.20
N ASP A 83 -6.81 4.55 6.80
CA ASP A 83 -7.61 4.60 8.01
C ASP A 83 -6.89 5.39 9.12
N ALA A 84 -7.56 6.44 9.61
CA ALA A 84 -7.00 7.33 10.60
C ALA A 84 -6.69 6.64 11.93
N CYS A 85 -7.34 5.51 12.25
CA CYS A 85 -7.06 4.76 13.48
C CYS A 85 -5.61 4.24 13.53
N ILE A 86 -5.00 3.96 12.38
CA ILE A 86 -3.60 3.54 12.25
C ILE A 86 -2.65 4.62 12.80
N PHE A 87 -3.07 5.89 12.77
CA PHE A 87 -2.25 7.06 13.12
C PHE A 87 -2.64 7.69 14.47
N ARG A 88 -3.43 7.00 15.29
CA ARG A 88 -3.85 7.47 16.61
C ARG A 88 -3.26 6.57 17.70
N PRO A 89 -2.89 7.13 18.86
CA PRO A 89 -2.49 6.32 19.99
C PRO A 89 -3.68 5.54 20.57
N GLY A 90 -3.42 4.34 21.07
CA GLY A 90 -4.40 3.46 21.70
C GLY A 90 -4.84 2.30 20.81
N PRO A 91 -5.71 1.40 21.32
CA PRO A 91 -6.20 0.26 20.56
C PRO A 91 -7.00 0.70 19.32
N MET A 92 -6.77 0.05 18.18
CA MET A 92 -7.44 0.36 16.91
C MET A 92 -8.90 -0.16 16.82
N GLY A 93 -9.38 -0.96 17.78
CA GLY A 93 -10.74 -1.54 17.70
C GLY A 93 -10.94 -2.46 16.50
N ILE A 94 -9.89 -3.19 16.09
CA ILE A 94 -9.92 -4.06 14.91
C ILE A 94 -10.96 -5.18 15.07
N ARG A 95 -11.16 -5.68 16.30
CA ARG A 95 -12.12 -6.76 16.57
C ARG A 95 -13.54 -6.34 16.21
N GLU A 96 -13.97 -5.17 16.67
CA GLU A 96 -15.29 -4.62 16.40
C GLU A 96 -15.45 -4.34 14.90
N SER A 97 -14.41 -3.79 14.28
CA SER A 97 -14.36 -3.51 12.83
C SER A 97 -14.40 -4.78 11.96
N PHE A 98 -13.82 -5.88 12.44
CA PHE A 98 -13.81 -7.17 11.76
C PHE A 98 -15.18 -7.85 11.86
N ILE A 99 -15.84 -7.76 13.02
CA ILE A 99 -17.20 -8.30 13.22
C ILE A 99 -18.24 -7.52 12.41
N ALA A 100 -18.05 -6.20 12.24
CA ALA A 100 -18.96 -5.35 11.48
C ALA A 100 -18.79 -5.45 9.95
N GLN A 101 -17.71 -6.06 9.45
CA GLN A 101 -17.47 -6.25 8.02
C GLN A 101 -18.20 -7.52 7.52
N ALA A 102 -18.85 -7.41 6.36
CA ALA A 102 -19.35 -8.59 5.66
C ALA A 102 -18.19 -9.55 5.37
N PRO A 103 -18.38 -10.88 5.48
CA PRO A 103 -17.34 -11.85 5.20
C PRO A 103 -16.81 -11.62 3.78
N ARG A 104 -15.53 -11.29 3.66
CA ARG A 104 -14.87 -11.27 2.36
C ARG A 104 -14.68 -12.73 1.96
N HIS A 105 -15.36 -13.17 0.90
CA HIS A 105 -15.02 -14.45 0.28
C HIS A 105 -13.57 -14.38 -0.19
N ILE A 106 -12.69 -15.04 0.54
CA ILE A 106 -11.39 -15.44 0.01
C ILE A 106 -11.74 -16.59 -0.92
N ALA A 107 -11.84 -16.34 -2.22
CA ALA A 107 -11.98 -17.39 -3.22
C ALA A 107 -10.69 -18.22 -3.20
N GLY A 108 -10.64 -19.20 -2.30
CA GLY A 108 -9.68 -20.29 -2.38
C GLY A 108 -10.00 -21.06 -3.65
N GLN A 109 -9.08 -21.04 -4.62
CA GLN A 109 -9.10 -22.02 -5.69
C GLN A 109 -8.74 -23.38 -5.07
N GLU A 110 -9.76 -24.12 -4.63
CA GLU A 110 -9.73 -25.57 -4.65
C GLU A 110 -10.05 -26.03 -6.07
N SER A 111 -9.05 -26.58 -6.77
CA SER A 111 -9.10 -27.43 -7.97
C SER A 111 -7.62 -27.59 -8.39
N SER A 112 -6.98 -28.76 -8.46
CA SER A 112 -7.39 -30.15 -8.47
C SER A 112 -6.20 -31.01 -8.03
#